data_AF-A0A1Y4W6A7-F1
#
_entry.id   AF-A0A1Y4W6A7-F1
#
_cell.length_a   1.000
_cell.length_b   1.000
_cell.length_c   1.000
_cell.angle_alpha   90.00
_cell.angle_beta   90.00
_cell.angle_gamma   90.00
#
_symmetry.space_group_name_H-M   'P 1'
#
loop_
_entity.id
_entity.type
_entity.pdbx_description
1 polymer ?
#
loop_
_entity_poly.entity_id
_entity_poly.type
_entity_poly.pdbx_seq_one_letter_code
_entity_poly.pdbx_strand_id
1 'polypeptide(L)'
;MEGSILAQRDRIALPNGMELRLLSALEVLQARREAGELAGEERERALCSNACLLARALEHGEDHTPVFESGQAVLAGLTVEEIAALARRWSQLRRESDPGLGLDKEELEEVKKNSVPTPMTGCGGGC
;
A
#
# COMPACT_ATOMS: atom_id res chain seq x y z
N MET A 1 18.59 15.02 18.94
CA MET A 1 17.29 15.12 18.25
C MET A 1 17.50 14.49 16.89
N GLU A 2 17.36 13.17 16.86
CA GLU A 2 17.70 12.35 15.69
C GLU A 2 16.59 12.54 14.66
N GLY A 3 16.92 13.18 13.54
CA GLY A 3 16.04 13.19 12.38
C GLY A 3 15.91 11.75 11.91
N SER A 4 14.71 11.19 12.07
CA SER A 4 14.38 9.84 11.59
C SER A 4 14.76 9.74 10.11
N ILE A 5 15.44 8.66 9.72
CA ILE A 5 15.83 8.34 8.32
C ILE A 5 14.61 8.36 7.38
N LEU A 6 13.40 8.28 7.96
CA LEU A 6 12.09 8.27 7.33
C LEU A 6 11.32 9.58 7.58
N ALA A 7 11.96 10.76 7.48
CA ALA A 7 11.29 12.07 7.58
C ALA A 7 10.42 12.36 6.33
N GLN A 8 9.60 11.38 5.92
CA GLN A 8 8.73 11.41 4.77
C GLN A 8 7.29 11.69 5.21
N ARG A 9 6.51 12.28 4.30
CA ARG A 9 5.13 12.69 4.54
C ARG A 9 4.26 11.44 4.76
N ASP A 10 3.86 11.17 6.00
CA ASP A 10 3.02 10.01 6.32
C ASP A 10 1.53 10.26 6.01
N ARG A 11 1.14 11.52 5.79
CA ARG A 11 -0.26 11.96 5.69
C ARG A 11 -0.47 12.98 4.57
N ILE A 12 -1.65 12.95 3.97
CA ILE A 12 -2.16 13.99 3.05
C ILE A 12 -3.54 14.46 3.47
N ALA A 13 -3.73 15.78 3.49
CA ALA A 13 -5.04 16.38 3.72
C ALA A 13 -5.89 16.31 2.45
N LEU A 14 -7.18 15.99 2.65
CA LEU A 14 -8.21 16.02 1.63
C LEU A 14 -9.03 17.30 1.74
N PRO A 15 -9.64 17.79 0.65
CA PRO A 15 -10.36 19.07 0.63
C PRO A 15 -11.62 19.10 1.51
N ASN A 16 -12.06 17.95 2.02
CA ASN A 16 -13.27 17.79 2.84
C ASN A 16 -12.96 17.62 4.34
N GLY A 17 -11.78 18.03 4.81
CA GLY A 17 -11.41 17.96 6.23
C GLY A 17 -11.02 16.56 6.71
N MET A 18 -10.94 15.59 5.80
CA MET A 18 -10.39 14.27 6.09
C MET A 18 -8.90 14.22 5.73
N GLU A 19 -8.21 13.21 6.22
CA GLU A 19 -6.83 12.91 5.89
C GLU A 19 -6.67 11.45 5.45
N LEU A 20 -5.70 11.22 4.57
CA LEU A 20 -5.21 9.87 4.27
C LEU A 20 -3.84 9.70 4.89
N ARG A 21 -3.65 8.62 5.66
CA ARG A 21 -2.35 8.26 6.23
C ARG A 21 -1.79 6.98 5.63
N LEU A 22 -0.48 6.80 5.78
CA LEU A 22 0.14 5.50 5.52
C LEU A 22 -0.27 4.50 6.60
N LEU A 23 -0.27 3.24 6.18
CA LEU A 23 -0.59 2.11 7.03
C LEU A 23 0.68 1.34 7.33
N SER A 24 0.78 0.84 8.56
CA SER A 24 1.80 -0.15 8.90
C SER A 24 1.57 -1.44 8.10
N ALA A 25 2.62 -2.25 7.97
CA ALA A 25 2.52 -3.55 7.31
C ALA A 25 1.45 -4.45 7.94
N LEU A 26 1.28 -4.39 9.27
CA LEU A 26 0.27 -5.18 9.98
C LEU A 26 -1.15 -4.75 9.59
N GLU A 27 -1.41 -3.45 9.53
CA GLU A 27 -2.73 -2.92 9.16
C GLU A 27 -3.11 -3.29 7.72
N VAL A 28 -2.13 -3.30 6.80
CA VAL A 28 -2.36 -3.78 5.43
C VAL A 28 -2.71 -5.26 5.42
N LEU A 29 -2.04 -6.09 6.23
CA LEU A 29 -2.38 -7.51 6.35
C LEU A 29 -3.76 -7.72 6.96
N GLN A 30 -4.12 -6.96 7.99
CA GLN A 30 -5.45 -7.00 8.60
C GLN A 30 -6.54 -6.61 7.59
N ALA A 31 -6.34 -5.52 6.84
CA ALA A 31 -7.26 -5.09 5.79
C ALA A 31 -7.46 -6.18 4.72
N ARG A 32 -6.39 -6.89 4.32
CA ARG A 32 -6.48 -7.99 3.35
C ARG A 32 -7.21 -9.21 3.88
N ARG A 33 -7.09 -9.51 5.18
CA ARG A 33 -7.82 -10.60 5.83
C ARG A 33 -9.32 -10.28 5.87
N GLU A 34 -9.66 -9.10 6.38
CA GLU A 34 -11.04 -8.62 6.43
C GLU A 34 -11.67 -8.59 5.04
N ALA A 35 -10.96 -8.07 4.03
CA ALA A 35 -11.44 -8.06 2.65
C ALA A 35 -11.63 -9.47 2.07
N GLY A 36 -10.82 -10.44 2.52
CA GLY A 36 -10.96 -11.84 2.14
C GLY A 36 -12.18 -12.51 2.75
N GLU A 37 -12.61 -12.07 3.93
CA GLU A 37 -13.85 -12.52 4.59
C GLU A 37 -15.09 -11.81 4.03
N LEU A 38 -14.93 -10.54 3.64
CA LEU A 38 -16.01 -9.70 3.13
C LEU A 38 -16.36 -10.00 1.66
N ALA A 39 -15.37 -10.36 0.84
CA ALA A 39 -15.60 -10.73 -0.55
C ALA A 39 -16.24 -12.11 -0.64
N GLY A 40 -17.47 -12.17 -1.16
CA GLY A 40 -18.13 -13.45 -1.45
C GLY A 40 -17.51 -14.16 -2.64
N GLU A 41 -17.01 -13.38 -3.61
CA GLU A 41 -16.48 -13.86 -4.88
C GLU A 41 -15.15 -13.18 -5.24
N GLU A 42 -14.33 -13.82 -6.07
CA GLU A 42 -13.01 -13.30 -6.46
C GLU A 42 -13.09 -11.92 -7.14
N ARG A 43 -14.16 -11.67 -7.92
CA ARG A 43 -14.39 -10.38 -8.60
C ARG A 43 -14.57 -9.21 -7.62
N GLU A 44 -15.07 -9.47 -6.42
CA GLU A 44 -15.35 -8.45 -5.40
C GLU A 44 -14.10 -8.10 -4.59
N ARG A 45 -13.12 -9.02 -4.57
CA ARG A 45 -11.93 -8.95 -3.71
C ARG A 45 -11.13 -7.67 -3.86
N ALA A 46 -11.02 -7.13 -5.08
CA ALA A 46 -10.33 -5.87 -5.32
C ALA A 46 -11.05 -4.69 -4.66
N LEU A 47 -12.38 -4.62 -4.79
CA LEU A 47 -13.19 -3.56 -4.20
C LEU A 47 -13.23 -3.68 -2.67
N CYS A 48 -13.45 -4.88 -2.12
CA CYS A 48 -13.39 -5.13 -0.68
C CYS A 48 -12.00 -4.79 -0.11
N SER A 49 -10.92 -5.12 -0.81
CA SER A 49 -9.56 -4.78 -0.38
C SER A 49 -9.35 -3.27 -0.31
N ASN A 50 -9.81 -2.53 -1.32
CA ASN A 50 -9.75 -1.07 -1.30
C ASN A 50 -10.58 -0.49 -0.14
N ALA A 51 -11.78 -1.02 0.09
CA ALA A 51 -12.65 -0.56 1.16
C ALA A 51 -12.05 -0.80 2.57
N CYS A 52 -11.58 -2.02 2.85
CA CYS A 52 -10.94 -2.35 4.13
C CYS A 52 -9.64 -1.56 4.37
N LEU A 53 -8.93 -1.20 3.30
CA LEU A 53 -7.76 -0.35 3.37
C LEU A 53 -8.15 1.09 3.72
N LEU A 54 -9.15 1.65 3.04
CA LEU A 54 -9.64 3.01 3.30
C LEU A 54 -10.24 3.17 4.69
N ALA A 55 -10.89 2.14 5.23
CA ALA A 55 -11.43 2.17 6.60
C ALA A 55 -10.34 2.44 7.65
N ARG A 56 -9.10 2.04 7.38
CA ARG A 56 -7.95 2.27 8.26
C ARG A 56 -7.15 3.51 7.90
N ALA A 57 -7.09 3.83 6.61
CA ALA A 57 -6.24 4.90 6.10
C ALA A 57 -6.90 6.28 6.17
N LEU A 58 -8.24 6.33 6.18
CA LEU A 58 -9.00 7.56 6.15
C LEU A 58 -9.37 8.00 7.57
N GLU A 59 -8.90 9.17 7.96
CA GLU A 59 -9.08 9.72 9.31
C GLU A 59 -9.69 11.13 9.25
N HIS A 60 -10.34 11.55 10.33
CA HIS A 60 -10.73 12.94 10.53
C HIS A 60 -9.47 13.78 10.77
N GLY A 61 -9.34 14.91 10.07
CA GLY A 61 -8.12 15.73 10.15
C GLY A 61 -7.93 16.46 11.49
N GLU A 62 -8.99 16.59 12.28
CA GLU A 62 -8.93 17.27 13.59
C GLU A 62 -8.44 16.35 14.70
N ASP A 63 -8.95 15.11 14.76
CA ASP A 63 -8.72 14.19 15.88
C ASP A 63 -7.95 12.91 15.49
N HIS A 64 -7.61 12.75 14.20
CA HIS A 64 -6.97 11.55 13.63
C HIS A 64 -7.71 10.23 13.96
N THR A 65 -9.02 10.30 14.12
CA THR A 65 -9.87 9.14 14.35
C THR A 65 -10.31 8.54 13.01
N PRO A 66 -10.44 7.21 12.89
CA PRO A 66 -10.88 6.57 11.65
C PRO A 66 -12.30 7.02 11.30
N VAL A 67 -12.51 7.43 10.05
CA VAL A 67 -13.83 7.89 9.55
C VAL A 67 -14.83 6.74 9.47
N PHE A 68 -14.33 5.53 9.22
CA PHE A 68 -15.15 4.33 9.08
C PHE A 68 -14.64 3.24 10.01
N GLU A 69 -15.56 2.53 10.65
CA GLU A 69 -15.22 1.45 11.59
C GLU A 69 -14.73 0.16 10.89
N SER A 70 -15.10 -0.05 9.62
CA SER A 70 -14.76 -1.24 8.84
C SER A 70 -14.86 -1.02 7.34
N GLY A 71 -14.29 -1.94 6.55
CA GLY A 71 -14.45 -1.94 5.09
C GLY A 71 -15.90 -2.12 4.65
N GLN A 72 -16.73 -2.83 5.43
CA GLN A 72 -18.16 -2.91 5.17
C GLN A 72 -18.84 -1.53 5.29
N ALA A 73 -18.47 -0.73 6.31
CA ALA A 73 -19.00 0.63 6.46
C ALA A 73 -18.58 1.52 5.27
N VAL A 74 -17.37 1.35 4.75
CA VAL A 74 -16.91 2.05 3.53
C VAL A 74 -17.74 1.66 2.31
N LEU A 75 -18.00 0.36 2.09
CA LEU A 75 -18.83 -0.10 0.97
C LEU A 75 -20.27 0.39 1.06
N ALA A 76 -20.81 0.56 2.28
CA ALA A 76 -22.15 1.07 2.50
C ALA A 76 -22.24 2.61 2.36
N GLY A 77 -21.17 3.33 2.72
CA GLY A 77 -21.16 4.79 2.81
C GLY A 77 -20.60 5.51 1.59
N LEU A 78 -19.78 4.86 0.76
CA LEU A 78 -19.14 5.46 -0.40
C LEU A 78 -19.52 4.78 -1.70
N THR A 79 -19.55 5.58 -2.77
CA THR A 79 -19.69 5.04 -4.13
C THR A 79 -18.40 4.34 -4.58
N VAL A 80 -18.53 3.47 -5.59
CA VAL A 80 -17.38 2.77 -6.20
C VAL A 80 -16.36 3.78 -6.76
N GLU A 81 -16.82 4.90 -7.33
CA GLU A 81 -15.95 5.96 -7.85
C GLU A 81 -15.15 6.65 -6.75
N GLU A 82 -15.79 6.98 -5.61
CA GLU A 82 -15.11 7.57 -4.47
C GLU A 82 -14.06 6.62 -3.88
N ILE A 83 -14.41 5.34 -3.71
CA ILE A 83 -13.48 4.31 -3.24
C ILE A 83 -12.29 4.21 -4.17
N ALA A 84 -12.51 4.16 -5.49
CA ALA A 84 -11.44 4.08 -6.47
C ALA A 84 -10.56 5.34 -6.45
N ALA A 85 -11.15 6.53 -6.33
CA ALA A 85 -10.41 7.79 -6.28
C ALA A 85 -9.55 7.91 -5.02
N LEU A 86 -10.10 7.56 -3.85
CA LEU A 86 -9.38 7.57 -2.59
C LEU A 86 -8.27 6.52 -2.56
N ALA A 87 -8.53 5.29 -3.03
CA ALA A 87 -7.51 4.25 -3.11
C ALA A 87 -6.35 4.65 -4.04
N ARG A 88 -6.63 5.35 -5.14
CA ARG A 88 -5.60 5.91 -6.02
C ARG A 88 -4.75 6.97 -5.31
N ARG A 89 -5.38 7.91 -4.59
CA ARG A 89 -4.66 8.93 -3.80
C ARG A 89 -3.78 8.29 -2.72
N TRP A 90 -4.28 7.29 -2.02
CA TRP A 90 -3.50 6.57 -1.03
C TRP A 90 -2.31 5.81 -1.65
N SER A 91 -2.51 5.19 -2.81
CA SER A 91 -1.42 4.53 -3.55
C SER A 91 -0.34 5.51 -4.02
N GLN A 92 -0.73 6.73 -4.39
CA GLN A 92 0.20 7.80 -4.73
C GLN A 92 1.00 8.22 -3.50
N LEU A 93 0.34 8.49 -2.37
CA LEU A 93 1.00 8.80 -1.09
C LEU A 93 2.02 7.72 -0.73
N ARG A 94 1.63 6.44 -0.81
CA ARG A 94 2.55 5.32 -0.55
C ARG A 94 3.77 5.32 -1.46
N ARG A 95 3.63 5.72 -2.73
CA ARG A 95 4.73 5.77 -3.68
C ARG A 95 5.65 6.97 -3.43
N GLU A 96 5.09 8.12 -3.08
CA GLU A 96 5.84 9.33 -2.74
C GLU A 96 6.60 9.17 -1.42
N SER A 97 6.08 8.33 -0.54
CA SER A 97 6.66 7.98 0.77
C SER A 97 7.35 6.62 0.80
N ASP A 98 7.57 6.00 -0.38
CA ASP A 98 8.50 4.89 -0.50
C ASP A 98 9.90 5.52 -0.61
N PRO A 99 10.84 5.20 0.30
CA PRO A 99 12.17 5.79 0.26
C PRO A 99 12.94 5.48 -1.04
N GLY A 100 12.44 4.55 -1.86
CA GLY A 100 13.19 3.97 -2.96
C GLY A 100 14.47 3.30 -2.45
N LEU A 101 15.22 2.66 -3.33
CA LEU A 101 16.57 2.20 -2.96
C LEU A 101 17.59 3.36 -2.94
N GLY A 102 17.18 4.60 -3.21
CA GLY A 102 18.11 5.73 -3.39
C GLY A 102 19.10 5.53 -4.55
N LEU A 103 18.82 4.60 -5.46
CA LEU A 103 19.67 4.24 -6.58
C LEU A 103 19.13 4.86 -7.87
N ASP A 104 19.98 5.59 -8.57
CA ASP A 104 19.71 6.00 -9.94
C ASP A 104 19.60 4.78 -10.86
N LYS A 105 18.98 4.98 -12.03
CA LYS A 105 18.70 3.90 -13.00
C LYS A 105 19.96 3.12 -13.43
N GLU A 106 21.13 3.77 -13.39
CA GLU A 106 22.43 3.20 -13.71
C GLU A 106 22.95 2.28 -12.59
N GLU A 107 22.82 2.69 -11.33
CA GLU A 107 23.16 1.90 -10.14
C GLU A 107 22.25 0.67 -9.99
N LEU A 108 20.97 0.79 -10.34
CA LEU A 108 20.03 -0.33 -10.34
C LEU A 108 20.39 -1.39 -11.39
N GLU A 109 20.88 -0.98 -12.57
CA GLU A 109 21.36 -1.91 -13.59
C GLU A 109 22.66 -2.62 -13.18
N GLU A 110 23.57 -1.94 -12.48
CA GLU A 110 24.79 -2.55 -11.94
C GLU A 110 24.49 -3.57 -10.84
N VAL A 111 23.57 -3.27 -9.91
CA VAL A 111 23.11 -4.24 -8.90
C VAL A 111 22.43 -5.44 -9.58
N LYS A 112 21.65 -5.21 -10.65
CA LYS A 112 21.00 -6.29 -11.41
C LYS A 112 22.03 -7.19 -12.10
N LYS A 113 23.09 -6.64 -12.71
CA LYS A 113 24.19 -7.42 -13.31
C LYS A 113 24.94 -8.27 -12.28
N ASN A 114 25.17 -7.73 -11.09
CA ASN A 114 25.93 -8.40 -10.04
C ASN A 114 25.11 -9.42 -9.25
N SER A 115 23.78 -9.40 -9.38
CA SER A 115 22.86 -10.29 -8.63
C SER A 115 22.40 -11.51 -9.42
N VAL A 116 22.80 -11.68 -10.69
CA VAL A 116 22.52 -12.91 -11.44
C VAL A 116 23.47 -14.01 -10.94
N PRO A 117 23.00 -15.07 -10.28
CA PRO A 117 23.85 -16.23 -10.07
C PRO A 117 24.09 -16.86 -11.45
N THR A 118 25.35 -16.99 -11.85
CA THR A 118 25.74 -17.83 -12.99
C THR A 118 25.07 -19.19 -12.85
N PRO A 119 24.29 -19.67 -13.84
CA PRO A 119 23.87 -21.05 -13.83
C PRO A 119 25.14 -21.90 -13.83
N MET A 120 25.33 -22.70 -12.78
CA MET A 120 26.44 -23.64 -12.73
C MET A 120 26.16 -24.71 -13.79
N THR A 121 26.61 -24.48 -15.02
CA THR A 121 26.63 -25.48 -16.08
C THR A 121 27.74 -26.47 -15.76
N GLY A 122 27.42 -27.44 -14.90
CA GLY A 122 28.20 -28.66 -14.72
C GLY A 122 27.64 -29.75 -15.62
N CYS A 123 27.85 -29.64 -16.94
CA CYS A 123 27.77 -30.80 -17.82
C CYS A 123 29.10 -31.55 -17.72
N GLY A 124 29.07 -32.77 -17.18
CA GLY A 124 30.18 -33.72 -17.22
C GLY A 124 29.61 -35.12 -17.36
N GLY A 125 29.38 -35.53 -18.61
CA GLY A 125 29.05 -36.92 -18.94
C GLY A 125 30.28 -37.82 -18.90
N GLY A 126 30.07 -39.13 -18.71
CA GLY A 126 31.09 -40.14 -18.91
C GLY A 126 30.74 -41.49 -18.28
N CYS A 127 30.19 -42.38 -19.12
CA CYS A 127 30.07 -43.84 -19.02
C CYS A 127 29.31 -44.45 -17.83
#